data_AF-A0A538I900-F1
#
_entry.id   AF-A0A538I900-F1
#
_cell.length_a   1.000
_cell.length_b   1.000
_cell.length_c   1.000
_cell.angle_alpha   90.00
_cell.angle_beta   90.00
_cell.angle_gamma   90.00
#
_symmetry.space_group_name_H-M   'P 1'
#
loop_
_entity.id
_entity.type
_entity.pdbx_description
1 polymer ?
#
loop_
_entity_poly.entity_id
_entity_poly.type
_entity_poly.pdbx_seq_one_letter_code
_entity_poly.pdbx_strand_id
1 'polypeptide(L)'
;MERAATALEADTLVLAVGGKPGEAFEPSAWESWFFVAPLAKAGRLDEAIAGMTADMDEHGNHPGFLYNLACYEALAGRNDDAIEHVARAIEIDDWFRDRARDDEDFVSLRGDARFSAVLERPST
;
A
#
# COMPACT_ATOMS: atom_id res chain seq x y z
N MET A 1 16.02 14.84 20.33
CA MET A 1 16.61 13.71 21.09
C MET A 1 17.50 12.96 20.11
N GLU A 2 18.80 12.93 20.35
CA GLU A 2 19.77 12.26 19.47
C GLU A 2 20.14 10.92 20.10
N ARG A 3 19.98 9.82 19.37
CA ARG A 3 20.42 8.48 19.78
C ARG A 3 21.62 8.09 18.94
N ALA A 4 22.76 7.86 19.57
CA ALA A 4 24.00 7.46 18.89
C ALA A 4 24.65 6.28 19.62
N ALA A 5 25.30 5.40 18.86
CA ALA A 5 26.15 4.33 19.35
C ALA A 5 27.42 4.26 18.49
N THR A 6 28.56 3.94 19.09
CA THR A 6 29.85 3.79 18.40
C THR A 6 30.41 2.40 18.67
N ALA A 7 30.74 1.67 17.61
CA ALA A 7 31.45 0.40 17.72
C ALA A 7 32.94 0.65 18.01
N LEU A 8 33.49 -0.05 19.00
CA LEU A 8 34.90 0.06 19.40
C LEU A 8 35.76 -1.12 18.89
N GLU A 9 35.11 -2.19 18.42
CA GLU A 9 35.76 -3.40 17.90
C GLU A 9 35.22 -3.72 16.50
N ALA A 10 36.07 -4.30 15.65
CA ALA A 10 35.76 -4.54 14.23
C ALA A 10 34.58 -5.51 14.01
N ASP A 11 34.35 -6.45 14.92
CA ASP A 11 33.32 -7.49 14.80
C ASP A 11 32.03 -7.14 15.57
N THR A 12 31.72 -5.85 15.73
CA THR A 12 30.51 -5.39 16.42
C THR A 12 29.30 -5.39 15.49
N LEU A 13 28.22 -6.08 15.89
CA LEU A 13 26.90 -5.96 15.25
C LEU A 13 26.07 -4.84 15.90
N VAL A 14 25.58 -3.90 15.09
CA VAL A 14 24.60 -2.89 15.52
C VAL A 14 23.21 -3.32 15.07
N LEU A 15 22.31 -3.55 16.04
CA LEU A 15 20.88 -3.74 15.81
C LEU A 15 20.11 -2.52 16.33
N ALA A 16 19.37 -1.85 15.45
CA ALA A 16 18.47 -0.78 15.81
C ALA A 16 17.02 -1.27 15.70
N VAL A 17 16.25 -1.12 16.79
CA VAL A 17 14.81 -1.46 16.85
C VAL A 17 14.05 -0.25 17.35
N GLY A 18 12.99 0.15 16.64
CA GLY A 18 12.10 1.24 17.01
C GLY A 18 10.82 0.72 17.67
N GLY A 19 10.28 1.43 18.66
CA GLY A 19 9.03 1.08 19.33
C GLY A 19 8.66 2.11 20.40
N LYS A 20 7.39 2.11 20.84
CA LYS A 20 6.93 2.95 21.95
C LYS A 20 7.42 2.36 23.29
N PRO A 21 8.03 3.15 24.20
CA PRO A 21 8.46 2.64 25.49
C PRO A 21 7.31 2.06 26.31
N GLY A 22 7.47 0.82 26.78
CA GLY A 22 6.47 0.13 27.63
C GLY A 22 5.33 -0.55 26.88
N GLU A 23 5.30 -0.47 25.56
CA GLU A 23 4.34 -1.18 24.70
C GLU A 23 5.06 -2.30 23.94
N ALA A 24 4.38 -3.42 23.69
CA ALA A 24 4.89 -4.44 22.79
C ALA A 24 5.00 -3.85 21.37
N PHE A 25 6.06 -4.21 20.65
CA PHE A 25 6.17 -3.84 19.24
C PHE A 25 5.17 -4.68 18.46
N GLU A 26 4.20 -4.01 17.83
CA GLU A 26 3.30 -4.60 16.85
C GLU A 26 3.72 -4.09 15.48
N PRO A 27 3.95 -4.99 14.49
CA PRO A 27 4.20 -4.56 13.13
C PRO A 27 3.08 -3.64 12.67
N SER A 28 3.46 -2.48 12.15
CA SER A 28 2.43 -1.58 11.64
C SER A 28 1.87 -2.15 10.34
N ALA A 29 0.60 -1.86 10.05
CA ALA A 29 0.00 -2.08 8.74
C ALA A 29 0.97 -1.67 7.60
N TRP A 30 1.64 -0.53 7.73
CA TRP A 30 2.58 -0.05 6.70
C TRP A 30 3.79 -0.98 6.45
N GLU A 31 4.21 -1.78 7.42
CA GLU A 31 5.34 -2.70 7.26
C GLU A 31 5.00 -3.93 6.42
N SER A 32 3.71 -4.26 6.27
CA SER A 32 3.26 -5.35 5.41
C SER A 32 3.63 -5.12 3.93
N TRP A 33 3.65 -3.84 3.53
CA TRP A 33 4.08 -3.40 2.21
C TRP A 33 5.49 -3.88 1.84
N PHE A 34 6.40 -3.99 2.82
CA PHE A 34 7.77 -4.47 2.57
C PHE A 34 7.82 -5.93 2.09
N PHE A 35 6.80 -6.73 2.40
CA PHE A 35 6.74 -8.14 1.99
C PHE A 35 6.06 -8.31 0.63
N VAL A 36 5.04 -7.52 0.34
CA VAL A 36 4.23 -7.64 -0.88
C VAL A 36 4.76 -6.84 -2.07
N ALA A 37 5.36 -5.67 -1.85
CA ALA A 37 5.90 -4.85 -2.94
C ALA A 37 7.01 -5.55 -3.76
N PRO A 38 7.94 -6.33 -3.15
CA PRO A 38 8.89 -7.12 -3.92
C PRO A 38 8.24 -8.19 -4.81
N LEU A 39 7.12 -8.78 -4.38
CA LEU A 39 6.37 -9.77 -5.17
C LEU A 39 5.77 -9.11 -6.42
N ALA A 40 5.13 -7.96 -6.26
CA ALA A 40 4.58 -7.19 -7.37
C ALA A 40 5.67 -6.78 -8.36
N LYS A 41 6.81 -6.29 -7.88
CA LYS A 41 7.97 -5.94 -8.72
C LYS A 41 8.54 -7.13 -9.49
N ALA A 42 8.42 -8.34 -8.94
CA ALA A 42 8.81 -9.58 -9.60
C ALA A 42 7.73 -10.13 -10.57
N GLY A 43 6.62 -9.42 -10.76
CA GLY A 43 5.48 -9.86 -11.58
C GLY A 43 4.62 -10.94 -10.92
N ARG A 44 4.86 -11.27 -9.65
CA ARG A 44 4.11 -12.27 -8.88
C ARG A 44 2.86 -11.63 -8.27
N LEU A 45 2.02 -11.07 -9.14
CA LEU A 45 0.90 -10.20 -8.76
C LEU A 45 -0.15 -10.93 -7.93
N ASP A 46 -0.50 -12.17 -8.27
CA ASP A 46 -1.46 -12.97 -7.49
C ASP A 46 -1.02 -13.15 -6.03
N GLU A 47 0.27 -13.31 -5.79
CA GLU A 47 0.83 -13.46 -4.43
C GLU A 47 0.88 -12.12 -3.70
N ALA A 48 1.20 -11.03 -4.41
CA ALA A 48 1.15 -9.68 -3.84
C ALA A 48 -0.28 -9.30 -3.42
N ILE A 49 -1.27 -9.62 -4.26
CA ILE A 49 -2.70 -9.43 -3.98
C ILE A 49 -3.10 -10.25 -2.76
N ALA A 50 -2.79 -11.55 -2.73
CA ALA A 50 -3.14 -12.41 -1.61
C ALA A 50 -2.53 -11.94 -0.28
N GLY A 51 -1.28 -11.47 -0.31
CA GLY A 51 -0.63 -10.88 0.87
C GLY A 51 -1.36 -9.62 1.35
N MET A 52 -1.67 -8.70 0.45
CA MET A 52 -2.36 -7.45 0.80
C MET A 52 -3.78 -7.69 1.31
N THR A 53 -4.52 -8.67 0.75
CA THR A 53 -5.84 -9.06 1.25
C THR A 53 -5.74 -9.60 2.69
N ALA A 54 -4.76 -10.46 2.97
CA ALA A 54 -4.54 -10.97 4.32
C ALA A 54 -4.19 -9.85 5.32
N ASP A 55 -3.37 -8.89 4.91
CA ASP A 55 -3.03 -7.72 5.74
C ASP A 55 -4.26 -6.85 6.04
N MET A 56 -5.16 -6.69 5.06
CA MET A 56 -6.42 -5.96 5.24
C MET A 56 -7.39 -6.69 6.17
N ASP A 57 -7.43 -8.03 6.14
CA ASP A 57 -8.24 -8.82 7.08
C ASP A 57 -7.77 -8.63 8.54
N GLU A 58 -6.45 -8.46 8.75
CA GLU A 58 -5.86 -8.30 10.08
C GLU A 58 -5.92 -6.85 10.60
N HIS A 59 -5.69 -5.88 9.72
CA HIS A 59 -5.50 -4.47 10.10
C HIS A 59 -6.63 -3.54 9.65
N GLY A 60 -7.61 -4.08 8.92
CA GLY A 60 -8.77 -3.35 8.40
C GLY A 60 -8.50 -2.58 7.11
N ASN A 61 -9.55 -1.91 6.63
CA ASN A 61 -9.58 -1.20 5.34
C ASN A 61 -8.87 0.17 5.39
N HIS A 62 -7.57 0.18 5.71
CA HIS A 62 -6.75 1.39 5.63
C HIS A 62 -6.64 1.85 4.16
N PRO A 63 -6.79 3.15 3.84
CA PRO A 63 -6.88 3.60 2.45
C PRO A 63 -5.59 3.35 1.65
N GLY A 64 -4.43 3.37 2.31
CA GLY A 64 -3.16 2.98 1.66
C GLY A 64 -3.10 1.51 1.23
N PHE A 65 -3.77 0.61 1.95
CA PHE A 65 -3.84 -0.81 1.56
C PHE A 65 -4.79 -1.02 0.40
N LEU A 66 -5.98 -0.44 0.49
CA LEU A 66 -6.95 -0.42 -0.60
C LEU A 66 -6.33 0.11 -1.90
N TYR A 67 -5.55 1.20 -1.80
CA TYR A 67 -4.89 1.78 -2.95
C TYR A 67 -3.83 0.87 -3.56
N ASN A 68 -2.95 0.29 -2.74
CA ASN A 68 -1.92 -0.62 -3.23
C ASN A 68 -2.51 -1.92 -3.79
N LEU A 69 -3.55 -2.46 -3.15
CA LEU A 69 -4.29 -3.61 -3.64
C LEU A 69 -4.87 -3.32 -5.03
N ALA A 70 -5.53 -2.16 -5.19
CA ALA A 70 -6.05 -1.72 -6.47
C ALA A 70 -4.95 -1.62 -7.55
N CYS A 71 -3.76 -1.12 -7.21
CA CYS A 71 -2.63 -1.06 -8.13
C CYS A 71 -2.23 -2.46 -8.61
N TYR A 72 -2.08 -3.42 -7.69
CA TYR A 72 -1.70 -4.79 -8.04
C TYR A 72 -2.79 -5.52 -8.85
N GLU A 73 -4.06 -5.27 -8.54
CA GLU A 73 -5.21 -5.79 -9.30
C GLU A 73 -5.24 -5.21 -10.72
N ALA A 74 -5.00 -3.91 -10.88
CA ALA A 74 -4.95 -3.25 -12.18
C ALA A 74 -3.81 -3.81 -13.05
N LEU A 75 -2.63 -4.02 -12.46
CA LEU A 75 -1.49 -4.68 -13.11
C LEU A 75 -1.79 -6.13 -13.48
N ALA A 76 -2.61 -6.84 -12.69
CA ALA A 76 -3.04 -8.20 -12.96
C ALA A 76 -4.20 -8.30 -13.97
N GLY A 77 -4.74 -7.16 -14.43
CA GLY A 77 -5.90 -7.10 -15.32
C GLY A 77 -7.24 -7.38 -14.62
N ARG A 78 -7.27 -7.36 -13.28
CA ARG A 78 -8.48 -7.50 -12.46
C ARG A 78 -9.17 -6.15 -12.31
N ASN A 79 -9.62 -5.61 -13.43
CA ASN A 79 -10.06 -4.22 -13.53
C ASN A 79 -11.26 -3.88 -12.63
N ASP A 80 -12.20 -4.81 -12.46
CA ASP A 80 -13.39 -4.60 -11.65
C ASP A 80 -13.01 -4.41 -10.17
N ASP A 81 -12.19 -5.32 -9.64
CA ASP A 81 -11.67 -5.27 -8.26
C ASP A 81 -10.85 -3.98 -8.03
N ALA A 82 -9.97 -3.66 -8.98
CA ALA A 82 -9.11 -2.48 -8.89
C ALA A 82 -9.93 -1.18 -8.79
N ILE A 83 -11.00 -1.06 -9.58
CA ILE A 83 -11.88 0.11 -9.57
C ILE A 83 -12.63 0.22 -8.25
N GLU A 84 -13.11 -0.91 -7.70
CA GLU A 84 -13.78 -0.94 -6.40
C GLU A 84 -12.84 -0.47 -5.28
N HIS A 85 -11.64 -1.04 -5.21
CA HIS A 85 -10.70 -0.72 -4.14
C HIS A 85 -10.13 0.70 -4.23
N VAL A 86 -9.82 1.21 -5.42
CA VAL A 86 -9.35 2.61 -5.56
C VAL A 86 -10.46 3.60 -5.24
N ALA A 87 -11.72 3.30 -5.59
CA ALA A 87 -12.86 4.12 -5.19
C ALA A 87 -12.98 4.18 -3.67
N ARG A 88 -12.87 3.03 -2.99
CA ARG A 88 -12.94 2.96 -1.53
C ARG A 88 -11.78 3.71 -0.86
N ALA A 89 -10.57 3.63 -1.41
CA ALA A 89 -9.43 4.40 -0.92
C ALA A 89 -9.70 5.91 -0.99
N ILE A 90 -10.24 6.38 -2.13
CA ILE A 90 -10.58 7.78 -2.37
C ILE A 90 -11.73 8.28 -1.49
N GLU A 91 -12.72 7.44 -1.20
CA GLU A 91 -13.82 7.77 -0.29
C GLU A 91 -13.32 8.03 1.14
N ILE A 92 -12.28 7.31 1.57
CA ILE A 92 -11.71 7.46 2.91
C ILE A 92 -10.74 8.63 2.94
N ASP A 93 -9.92 8.81 1.89
CA ASP A 93 -8.97 9.90 1.77
C ASP A 93 -8.85 10.38 0.31
N ASP A 94 -9.37 11.60 0.06
CA ASP A 94 -9.39 12.24 -1.26
C ASP A 94 -7.98 12.46 -1.84
N TRP A 95 -6.92 12.41 -1.02
CA TRP A 95 -5.53 12.47 -1.49
C TRP A 95 -5.22 11.42 -2.56
N PHE A 96 -5.81 10.22 -2.43
CA PHE A 96 -5.61 9.13 -3.39
C PHE A 96 -6.21 9.42 -4.77
N ARG A 97 -7.14 10.38 -4.88
CA ARG A 97 -7.76 10.74 -6.15
C ARG A 97 -6.74 11.34 -7.10
N ASP A 98 -6.00 12.32 -6.63
CA ASP A 98 -4.96 12.97 -7.43
C ASP A 98 -3.84 11.99 -7.75
N ARG A 99 -3.47 11.16 -6.77
CA ARG A 99 -2.45 10.11 -6.95
C ARG A 99 -2.85 9.07 -8.00
N ALA A 100 -4.12 8.65 -8.06
CA ALA A 100 -4.66 7.71 -9.04
C ALA A 100 -4.68 8.23 -10.48
N ARG A 101 -4.79 9.54 -10.69
CA ARG A 101 -4.77 10.12 -12.05
C ARG A 101 -3.43 9.91 -12.74
N ASP A 102 -2.35 10.05 -11.97
CA ASP A 102 -0.99 10.03 -12.50
C ASP A 102 -0.30 8.67 -12.37
N ASP A 103 -0.88 7.72 -11.61
CA ASP A 103 -0.28 6.39 -11.45
C ASP A 103 -0.24 5.61 -12.78
N GLU A 104 0.91 4.97 -13.03
CA GLU A 104 1.12 4.13 -14.20
C GLU A 104 0.47 2.76 -14.03
N ASP A 105 0.28 2.31 -12.79
CA ASP A 105 -0.37 1.02 -12.48
C ASP A 105 -1.83 1.01 -12.96
N PHE A 106 -2.46 2.18 -13.08
CA PHE A 106 -3.83 2.34 -13.58
C PHE A 106 -3.93 2.66 -15.07
N VAL A 107 -2.85 2.60 -15.85
CA VAL A 107 -2.89 2.90 -17.29
C VAL A 107 -3.91 2.03 -18.02
N SER A 108 -4.06 0.76 -17.63
CA SER A 108 -5.05 -0.16 -18.19
C SER A 108 -6.51 0.28 -17.93
N LEU A 109 -6.75 1.08 -16.90
CA LEU A 109 -8.08 1.53 -16.47
C LEU A 109 -8.47 2.90 -17.05
N ARG A 110 -7.54 3.67 -17.63
CA ARG A 110 -7.81 5.04 -18.13
C ARG A 110 -8.87 5.11 -19.24
N GLY A 111 -9.15 4.00 -19.91
CA GLY A 111 -10.23 3.88 -20.90
C GLY A 111 -11.59 3.45 -20.32
N ASP A 112 -11.66 3.08 -19.05
CA ASP A 112 -12.88 2.65 -18.39
C ASP A 112 -13.66 3.87 -17.84
N ALA A 113 -14.93 3.98 -18.23
CA ALA A 113 -15.80 5.06 -17.78
C ALA A 113 -16.04 5.02 -16.27
N ARG A 114 -16.01 3.84 -15.64
CA ARG A 114 -16.18 3.68 -14.20
C ARG A 114 -14.98 4.24 -13.45
N PHE A 115 -13.77 3.97 -13.92
CA PHE A 115 -12.55 4.57 -13.36
C PHE A 115 -12.54 6.09 -13.52
N SER A 116 -12.96 6.59 -14.69
CA SER A 116 -13.10 8.02 -14.93
C SER A 116 -14.07 8.68 -13.93
N ALA A 117 -15.22 8.06 -13.70
CA ALA A 117 -16.21 8.52 -12.73
C ALA A 117 -15.67 8.51 -11.29
N VAL A 118 -14.89 7.50 -10.90
CA VAL A 118 -14.22 7.46 -9.59
C VAL A 118 -13.29 8.65 -9.40
N LEU A 119 -12.66 9.16 -10.46
CA LEU A 119 -11.74 10.29 -10.41
C LEU A 119 -12.43 11.66 -10.46
N GLU A 120 -13.69 11.74 -10.86
CA GLU A 120 -14.46 12.98 -10.86
C GLU A 120 -14.75 13.45 -9.43
N ARG A 121 -14.46 14.73 -9.13
CA ARG A 121 -14.81 15.29 -7.82
C ARG A 121 -16.33 15.43 -7.72
N PRO A 122 -16.96 15.02 -6.61
CA PRO A 122 -18.39 15.23 -6.43
C PRO A 122 -18.70 16.74 -6.54
N SER A 123 -19.75 17.07 -7.29
CA SER A 123 -20.27 18.44 -7.32
C SER A 123 -20.92 18.72 -5.96
N THR A 124 -20.37 19.70 -5.23
CA THR A 124 -20.90 20.21 -3.95
C THR A 124 -22.31 20.78 -4.07
#